data_AF-Q7SET3-F1
#
_entry.id   AF-Q7SET3-F1
#
_cell.length_a   1.000
_cell.length_b   1.000
_cell.length_c   1.000
_cell.angle_alpha   90.00
_cell.angle_beta   90.00
_cell.angle_gamma   90.00
#
_symmetry.space_group_name_H-M   'P 1'
#
loop_
_entity.id
_entity.type
_entity.pdbx_description
1 polymer ?
#
loop_
_entity_poly.entity_id
_entity_poly.type
_entity_poly.pdbx_seq_one_letter_code
_entity_poly.pdbx_strand_id
1 'polypeptide(L)'
;MGFLEWLMPPSIFNVFQTRLLENGQGAQPEPDFRPALLVVDMQEDFCPPNGTLAVTGGRSITPLINTLLSSPLFVLRIATKDWHPPNHISFASNHNHASSPSPCCPDSSGKAAIPFLSTTTVHNPHNPSESYTTRLWPSHCIADTPGASLIPELDVSKIDQILEKGTNRLVEMYSAFYDPFTSPRVSDSGLAHMLREAKVTHVYVVGLAADYCVWSTAMDAHNEGFETVVVEEATKPVDEDGWRRCKEALVGEPGVRVVRWEGEEVRRLFPGGLVTTTVGAGNDEEVVEEEEEEEKI
;
A
#
# COMPACT_ATOMS: atom_id res chain seq x y z
N MET A 1 40.11 -3.67 -76.44
CA MET A 1 40.89 -3.83 -75.18
C MET A 1 40.57 -2.64 -74.29
N GLY A 2 40.15 -2.90 -73.04
CA GLY A 2 39.92 -1.90 -72.00
C GLY A 2 38.45 -1.56 -71.73
N PHE A 3 37.77 -2.35 -70.91
CA PHE A 3 36.44 -2.04 -70.33
C PHE A 3 36.61 -1.84 -68.82
N LEU A 4 35.98 -0.80 -68.27
CA LEU A 4 35.97 -0.45 -66.85
C LEU A 4 35.17 -1.47 -66.03
N GLU A 5 35.78 -1.97 -64.95
CA GLU A 5 35.10 -2.65 -63.84
C GLU A 5 34.92 -1.68 -62.66
N TRP A 6 33.67 -1.49 -62.22
CA TRP A 6 33.30 -1.03 -60.90
C TRP A 6 32.16 -1.92 -60.43
N LEU A 7 32.40 -2.74 -59.40
CA LEU A 7 31.40 -3.59 -58.74
C LEU A 7 31.29 -3.20 -57.26
N MET A 8 30.04 -3.13 -56.82
CA MET A 8 29.56 -2.82 -55.47
C MET A 8 29.93 -3.93 -54.45
N PRO A 9 30.08 -3.62 -53.15
CA PRO A 9 30.15 -4.64 -52.11
C PRO A 9 28.76 -5.01 -51.51
N PRO A 10 28.54 -6.28 -51.09
CA PRO A 10 27.28 -6.77 -50.55
C PRO A 10 27.12 -6.65 -49.01
N SER A 11 25.87 -6.33 -48.63
CA SER A 11 25.05 -6.71 -47.45
C SER A 11 25.68 -7.24 -46.14
N ILE A 12 25.31 -6.53 -45.06
CA ILE A 12 24.65 -7.01 -43.81
C ILE A 12 24.58 -8.54 -43.66
N PHE A 13 25.29 -9.11 -42.68
CA PHE A 13 24.88 -10.32 -41.96
C PHE A 13 25.73 -10.50 -40.67
N ASN A 14 25.07 -10.93 -39.59
CA ASN A 14 25.60 -11.43 -38.30
C ASN A 14 26.15 -10.44 -37.24
N VAL A 15 25.22 -9.84 -36.49
CA VAL A 15 25.39 -9.57 -35.04
C VAL A 15 24.29 -10.33 -34.28
N PHE A 16 24.35 -11.67 -34.30
CA PHE A 16 23.52 -12.54 -33.46
C PHE A 16 24.27 -13.87 -33.22
N GLN A 17 25.42 -13.81 -32.54
CA GLN A 17 26.04 -15.02 -32.03
C GLN A 17 26.94 -14.72 -30.83
N THR A 18 26.33 -14.39 -29.69
CA THR A 18 26.94 -14.59 -28.37
C THR A 18 25.83 -14.79 -27.33
N ARG A 19 25.09 -15.89 -27.48
CA ARG A 19 24.26 -16.44 -26.42
C ARG A 19 24.29 -17.94 -26.60
N LEU A 20 25.22 -18.59 -25.92
CA LEU A 20 25.20 -19.98 -25.52
C LEU A 20 26.47 -20.19 -24.67
N LEU A 21 26.30 -20.87 -23.55
CA LEU A 21 27.26 -21.11 -22.46
C LEU A 21 27.23 -20.06 -21.34
N GLU A 22 26.26 -20.21 -20.44
CA GLU A 22 26.57 -20.22 -19.00
C GLU A 22 25.48 -20.98 -18.24
N ASN A 23 25.89 -22.12 -17.68
CA ASN A 23 25.09 -23.03 -16.90
C ASN A 23 24.95 -22.52 -15.46
N GLY A 24 23.75 -22.61 -14.89
CA GLY A 24 23.56 -23.02 -13.49
C GLY A 24 24.10 -22.11 -12.38
N GLN A 25 24.04 -20.78 -12.54
CA GLN A 25 24.18 -19.84 -11.42
C GLN A 25 22.83 -19.14 -11.24
N GLY A 26 22.21 -19.32 -10.07
CA GLY A 26 21.02 -18.55 -9.70
C GLY A 26 21.28 -17.08 -9.95
N ALA A 27 20.34 -16.41 -10.64
CA ALA A 27 20.47 -15.02 -11.04
C ALA A 27 20.99 -14.20 -9.85
N GLN A 28 22.21 -13.68 -9.97
CA GLN A 28 22.72 -12.72 -9.01
C GLN A 28 21.74 -11.53 -9.03
N PRO A 29 21.27 -11.04 -7.87
CA PRO A 29 20.41 -9.86 -7.86
C PRO A 29 21.12 -8.74 -8.61
N GLU A 30 20.40 -8.02 -9.47
CA GLU A 30 20.98 -6.91 -10.22
C GLU A 30 21.75 -5.99 -9.27
N PRO A 31 22.93 -5.47 -9.66
CA PRO A 31 23.84 -4.76 -8.76
C PRO A 31 23.19 -3.57 -8.04
N ASP A 32 22.08 -3.04 -8.56
CA ASP A 32 21.32 -1.92 -7.99
C ASP A 32 20.02 -2.34 -7.28
N PHE A 33 19.74 -3.63 -7.07
CA PHE A 33 18.52 -4.07 -6.37
C PHE A 33 18.65 -3.90 -4.85
N ARG A 34 18.06 -2.82 -4.34
CA ARG A 34 18.05 -2.47 -2.92
C ARG A 34 16.61 -2.21 -2.49
N PRO A 35 15.82 -3.27 -2.22
CA PRO A 35 14.40 -3.11 -1.95
C PRO A 35 14.13 -2.67 -0.51
N ALA A 36 13.11 -1.84 -0.34
CA ALA A 36 12.47 -1.59 0.94
C ALA A 36 11.04 -2.15 0.96
N LEU A 37 10.56 -2.51 2.15
CA LEU A 37 9.17 -2.92 2.39
C LEU A 37 8.46 -1.85 3.20
N LEU A 38 7.32 -1.37 2.70
CA LEU A 38 6.37 -0.51 3.40
C LEU A 38 5.14 -1.34 3.77
N VAL A 39 4.94 -1.57 5.07
CA VAL A 39 3.75 -2.20 5.64
C VAL A 39 2.78 -1.11 6.09
N VAL A 40 1.76 -0.86 5.28
CA VAL A 40 0.87 0.28 5.45
C VAL A 40 -0.28 -0.08 6.42
N ASP A 41 -0.35 0.65 7.52
CA ASP A 41 -1.53 0.79 8.39
C ASP A 41 -2.21 -0.52 8.84
N MET A 42 -1.41 -1.52 9.23
CA MET A 42 -1.92 -2.75 9.84
C MET A 42 -2.30 -2.50 11.30
N GLN A 43 -3.34 -1.69 11.52
CA GLN A 43 -3.79 -1.21 12.84
C GLN A 43 -5.15 -1.81 13.25
N GLU A 44 -5.42 -1.80 14.56
CA GLU A 44 -6.64 -2.33 15.16
C GLU A 44 -7.92 -1.72 14.56
N ASP A 45 -7.97 -0.41 14.34
CA ASP A 45 -9.17 0.26 13.79
C ASP A 45 -9.47 -0.11 12.34
N PHE A 46 -8.46 -0.55 11.59
CA PHE A 46 -8.64 -1.04 10.22
C PHE A 46 -8.93 -2.53 10.14
N CYS A 47 -8.96 -3.23 11.28
CA CYS A 47 -9.08 -4.68 11.30
C CYS A 47 -10.37 -5.16 12.02
N PRO A 48 -11.08 -6.15 11.45
CA PRO A 48 -12.19 -6.78 12.15
C PRO A 48 -11.71 -7.54 13.41
N PRO A 49 -12.60 -7.86 14.36
CA PRO A 49 -14.04 -7.56 14.34
C PRO A 49 -14.41 -6.19 14.92
N ASN A 50 -13.49 -5.51 15.59
CA ASN A 50 -13.81 -4.37 16.45
C ASN A 50 -13.37 -3.01 15.89
N GLY A 51 -12.60 -2.97 14.81
CA GLY A 51 -12.07 -1.73 14.28
C GLY A 51 -13.16 -0.77 13.80
N THR A 52 -13.03 0.52 14.11
CA THR A 52 -14.04 1.53 13.76
C THR A 52 -14.11 1.81 12.25
N LEU A 53 -13.06 1.47 11.51
CA LEU A 53 -12.95 1.55 10.05
C LEU A 53 -12.46 0.20 9.48
N ALA A 54 -13.00 -0.91 10.01
CA ALA A 54 -12.53 -2.25 9.67
C ALA A 54 -12.65 -2.56 8.17
N VAL A 55 -11.54 -2.95 7.56
CA VAL A 55 -11.44 -3.46 6.19
C VAL A 55 -11.77 -4.95 6.20
N THR A 56 -12.70 -5.37 5.33
CA THR A 56 -13.11 -6.78 5.24
C THR A 56 -11.92 -7.69 4.93
N GLY A 57 -11.66 -8.66 5.82
CA GLY A 57 -10.53 -9.56 5.70
C GLY A 57 -9.16 -8.92 5.97
N GLY A 58 -9.10 -7.71 6.54
CA GLY A 58 -7.84 -6.98 6.76
C GLY A 58 -6.78 -7.77 7.55
N ARG A 59 -7.16 -8.62 8.49
CA ARG A 59 -6.20 -9.48 9.23
C ARG A 59 -5.65 -10.65 8.40
N SER A 60 -6.35 -11.10 7.36
CA SER A 60 -5.99 -12.33 6.64
C SER A 60 -4.74 -12.20 5.77
N ILE A 61 -4.30 -10.98 5.47
CA ILE A 61 -3.07 -10.71 4.71
C ILE A 61 -1.80 -10.76 5.58
N THR A 62 -1.94 -10.76 6.91
CA THR A 62 -0.81 -10.70 7.86
C THR A 62 0.20 -11.84 7.69
N PRO A 63 -0.19 -13.11 7.44
CA PRO A 63 0.78 -14.19 7.17
C PRO A 63 1.69 -13.92 5.97
N LEU A 64 1.16 -13.32 4.89
CA LEU A 64 1.94 -12.95 3.71
C LEU A 64 2.87 -11.78 4.02
N ILE A 65 2.38 -10.78 4.75
CA ILE A 65 3.19 -9.63 5.20
C ILE A 65 4.34 -10.10 6.09
N ASN A 66 4.10 -10.99 7.06
CA ASN A 66 5.14 -11.54 7.93
C ASN A 66 6.17 -12.38 7.16
N THR A 67 5.73 -13.05 6.08
CA THR A 67 6.64 -13.74 5.17
C THR A 67 7.52 -12.74 4.41
N LEU A 68 6.96 -11.65 3.89
CA LEU A 68 7.75 -10.56 3.27
C LEU A 68 8.73 -9.92 4.25
N LEU A 69 8.30 -9.64 5.49
CA LEU A 69 9.17 -9.13 6.55
C LEU A 69 10.37 -10.06 6.80
N SER A 70 10.20 -11.38 6.63
CA SER A 70 11.28 -12.35 6.77
C SER A 70 12.26 -12.42 5.60
N SER A 71 11.98 -11.74 4.47
CA SER A 71 12.90 -11.73 3.32
C SER A 71 14.26 -11.18 3.75
N PRO A 72 15.38 -11.84 3.40
CA PRO A 72 16.72 -11.36 3.73
C PRO A 72 17.17 -10.18 2.85
N LEU A 73 16.43 -9.84 1.79
CA LEU A 73 16.87 -8.86 0.81
C LEU A 73 16.38 -7.43 1.10
N PHE A 74 15.33 -7.25 1.90
CA PHE A 74 14.90 -5.90 2.27
C PHE A 74 15.99 -5.21 3.09
N VAL A 75 16.50 -4.10 2.55
CA VAL A 75 17.49 -3.26 3.23
C VAL A 75 16.85 -2.34 4.27
N LEU A 76 15.52 -2.18 4.19
CA LEU A 76 14.73 -1.37 5.11
C LEU A 76 13.28 -1.87 5.14
N ARG A 77 12.71 -2.05 6.33
CA ARG A 77 11.31 -2.42 6.58
C ARG A 77 10.66 -1.36 7.46
N ILE A 78 9.65 -0.69 6.92
CA ILE A 78 8.94 0.38 7.60
C ILE A 78 7.48 -0.03 7.75
N ALA A 79 6.92 0.12 8.95
CA ALA A 79 5.46 0.15 9.08
C ALA A 79 4.98 1.58 9.24
N THR A 80 3.79 1.84 8.73
CA THR A 80 3.10 3.11 8.96
C THR A 80 1.93 2.94 9.91
N LYS A 81 1.58 4.05 10.56
CA LYS A 81 0.39 4.19 11.38
C LYS A 81 -0.32 5.47 10.97
N ASP A 82 -1.60 5.40 10.66
CA ASP A 82 -2.47 6.56 10.85
C ASP A 82 -2.48 6.92 12.33
N TRP A 83 -2.30 8.21 12.61
CA TRP A 83 -2.08 8.71 13.96
C TRP A 83 -2.75 10.06 14.15
N HIS A 84 -4.08 10.04 14.14
CA HIS A 84 -4.88 11.24 14.05
C HIS A 84 -5.12 11.90 15.40
N PRO A 85 -5.12 13.25 15.48
CA PRO A 85 -5.71 13.94 16.62
C PRO A 85 -7.25 13.74 16.65
N PRO A 86 -7.91 13.77 17.81
CA PRO A 86 -9.37 13.58 17.89
C PRO A 86 -10.19 14.58 17.04
N ASN A 87 -9.64 15.77 16.79
CA ASN A 87 -10.26 16.82 15.99
C ASN A 87 -9.76 16.87 14.52
N HIS A 88 -9.27 15.74 13.99
CA HIS A 88 -8.76 15.64 12.62
C HIS A 88 -9.84 15.94 11.58
N ILE A 89 -9.45 16.65 10.51
CA ILE A 89 -10.34 17.12 9.45
C ILE A 89 -11.02 15.98 8.67
N SER A 90 -10.47 14.77 8.70
CA SER A 90 -11.07 13.65 7.97
C SER A 90 -12.26 13.01 8.69
N PHE A 91 -12.49 13.29 9.98
CA PHE A 91 -13.57 12.65 10.73
C PHE A 91 -14.89 13.36 10.53
N ALA A 92 -15.92 12.64 10.10
CA ALA A 92 -17.28 13.17 9.93
C ALA A 92 -17.82 13.82 11.22
N SER A 93 -17.45 13.29 12.39
CA SER A 93 -17.82 13.84 13.71
C SER A 93 -17.39 15.31 13.90
N ASN A 94 -16.32 15.76 13.22
CA ASN A 94 -15.80 17.12 13.29
C ASN A 94 -16.46 18.10 12.31
N HIS A 95 -17.46 17.64 11.54
CA HIS A 95 -18.19 18.43 10.54
C HIS A 95 -19.69 18.60 10.86
N ASN A 96 -20.09 18.33 12.10
CA ASN A 96 -21.48 18.45 12.53
C ASN A 96 -21.81 19.89 12.97
N HIS A 97 -22.44 20.66 12.10
CA HIS A 97 -22.77 22.09 12.30
C HIS A 97 -23.99 22.37 13.18
N ALA A 98 -24.20 21.61 14.26
CA ALA A 98 -25.25 21.94 15.22
C ALA A 98 -24.86 23.10 16.17
N SER A 99 -23.59 23.51 16.25
CA SER A 99 -23.17 24.52 17.25
C SER A 99 -22.08 25.53 16.86
N SER A 100 -21.40 25.43 15.70
CA SER A 100 -20.57 26.53 15.17
C SER A 100 -20.19 26.30 13.71
N PRO A 101 -20.24 27.32 12.83
CA PRO A 101 -19.65 27.22 11.49
C PRO A 101 -18.13 27.05 11.63
N SER A 102 -17.60 25.97 11.04
CA SER A 102 -16.15 25.80 10.85
C SER A 102 -15.78 26.52 9.55
N PRO A 103 -14.65 27.27 9.49
CA PRO A 103 -14.23 27.96 8.28
C PRO A 103 -13.98 27.02 7.08
N CYS A 104 -13.84 25.71 7.32
CA CYS A 104 -13.65 24.69 6.28
C CYS A 104 -14.97 24.20 5.64
N CYS A 105 -16.12 24.46 6.26
CA CYS A 105 -17.41 23.92 5.82
C CYS A 105 -18.51 25.00 5.92
N PRO A 106 -18.81 25.70 4.82
CA PRO A 106 -19.85 26.72 4.78
C PRO A 106 -21.28 26.15 4.67
N ASP A 107 -21.46 24.82 4.70
CA ASP A 107 -22.79 24.22 4.63
C ASP A 107 -23.57 24.44 5.92
N SER A 108 -24.45 25.45 5.87
CA SER A 108 -25.43 25.79 6.91
C SER A 108 -26.69 24.92 6.86
N SER A 109 -26.71 23.81 6.12
CA SER A 109 -27.88 22.90 6.03
C SER A 109 -28.26 22.28 7.38
N GLY A 110 -27.38 22.35 8.38
CA GLY A 110 -27.60 21.78 9.71
C GLY A 110 -27.59 20.24 9.73
N LYS A 111 -27.26 19.60 8.60
CA LYS A 111 -27.21 18.15 8.48
C LYS A 111 -25.88 17.62 9.00
N ALA A 112 -25.93 16.59 9.85
CA ALA A 112 -24.73 15.91 10.30
C ALA A 112 -24.00 15.25 9.13
N ALA A 113 -22.68 15.35 9.11
CA ALA A 113 -21.85 14.64 8.14
C ALA A 113 -21.93 13.13 8.42
N ILE A 114 -22.00 12.35 7.34
CA ILE A 114 -22.18 10.90 7.40
C ILE A 114 -20.87 10.25 6.93
N PRO A 115 -20.22 9.41 7.75
CA PRO A 115 -19.06 8.63 7.34
C PRO A 115 -19.30 7.90 6.01
N PHE A 116 -18.24 7.75 5.22
CA PHE A 116 -18.22 7.11 3.89
C PHE A 116 -18.97 7.88 2.78
N LEU A 117 -19.97 8.69 3.11
CA LEU A 117 -20.83 9.36 2.13
C LEU A 117 -20.50 10.83 1.97
N SER A 118 -20.28 11.54 3.08
CA SER A 118 -19.98 12.96 3.06
C SER A 118 -18.54 13.21 2.62
N THR A 119 -18.33 14.36 1.99
CA THR A 119 -17.02 14.88 1.64
C THR A 119 -16.83 16.26 2.26
N THR A 120 -15.58 16.70 2.36
CA THR A 120 -15.21 18.07 2.72
C THR A 120 -14.15 18.60 1.76
N THR A 121 -14.10 19.91 1.58
CA THR A 121 -13.04 20.58 0.83
C THR A 121 -12.02 21.12 1.81
N VAL A 122 -10.80 20.61 1.72
CA VAL A 122 -9.66 21.05 2.51
C VAL A 122 -8.92 22.12 1.70
N HIS A 123 -8.69 23.28 2.31
CA HIS A 123 -7.89 24.36 1.73
C HIS A 123 -6.50 24.37 2.35
N ASN A 124 -5.48 24.62 1.52
CA ASN A 124 -4.12 24.70 2.02
C ASN A 124 -4.00 25.93 2.94
N PRO A 125 -3.59 25.76 4.21
CA PRO A 125 -3.48 26.86 5.18
C PRO A 125 -2.41 27.89 4.79
N HIS A 126 -1.49 27.54 3.90
CA HIS A 126 -0.41 28.39 3.42
C HIS A 126 -0.64 28.89 1.99
N ASN A 127 -1.56 28.30 1.24
CA ASN A 127 -1.92 28.71 -0.11
C ASN A 127 -3.42 28.52 -0.38
N PRO A 128 -4.27 29.52 -0.08
CA PRO A 128 -5.72 29.39 -0.22
C PRO A 128 -6.24 29.08 -1.63
N SER A 129 -5.40 29.21 -2.67
CA SER A 129 -5.75 28.84 -4.05
C SER A 129 -5.65 27.34 -4.32
N GLU A 130 -4.98 26.59 -3.45
CA GLU A 130 -4.86 25.14 -3.52
C GLU A 130 -5.87 24.49 -2.55
N SER A 131 -6.67 23.56 -3.07
CA SER A 131 -7.67 22.83 -2.29
C SER A 131 -7.91 21.46 -2.91
N TYR A 132 -8.29 20.49 -2.09
CA TYR A 132 -8.75 19.19 -2.56
C TYR A 132 -10.01 18.77 -1.81
N THR A 133 -10.81 17.91 -2.43
CA THR A 133 -11.98 17.30 -1.80
C THR A 133 -11.62 15.91 -1.33
N THR A 134 -11.93 15.60 -0.07
CA THR A 134 -11.72 14.27 0.51
C THR A 134 -13.01 13.73 1.13
N ARG A 135 -13.08 12.41 1.24
CA ARG A 135 -14.14 11.68 1.93
C ARG A 135 -13.99 11.85 3.45
N LEU A 136 -15.13 11.90 4.13
CA LEU A 136 -15.17 11.87 5.59
C LEU A 136 -15.35 10.45 6.11
N TRP A 137 -14.61 10.13 7.17
CA TRP A 137 -14.50 8.81 7.78
C TRP A 137 -15.15 8.76 9.16
N PRO A 138 -15.46 7.57 9.70
CA PRO A 138 -15.66 7.44 11.13
C PRO A 138 -14.38 7.88 11.86
N SER A 139 -14.49 8.26 13.13
CA SER A 139 -13.29 8.46 13.96
C SER A 139 -12.54 7.14 14.09
N HIS A 140 -11.25 7.15 13.74
CA HIS A 140 -10.38 5.98 13.69
C HIS A 140 -8.93 6.41 13.95
N CYS A 141 -8.09 5.46 14.33
CA CYS A 141 -6.66 5.62 14.53
C CYS A 141 -6.29 6.87 15.32
N ILE A 142 -7.10 7.20 16.33
CA ILE A 142 -6.85 8.36 17.19
C ILE A 142 -5.58 8.07 18.01
N ALA A 143 -4.65 9.02 18.01
CA ALA A 143 -3.40 8.95 18.74
C ALA A 143 -3.61 8.48 20.18
N ASP A 144 -2.74 7.59 20.63
CA ASP A 144 -2.71 7.00 21.97
C ASP A 144 -3.96 6.17 22.35
N THR A 145 -4.77 5.77 21.38
CA THR A 145 -5.89 4.83 21.60
C THR A 145 -5.54 3.41 21.17
N PRO A 146 -6.21 2.37 21.72
CA PRO A 146 -6.02 1.00 21.27
C PRO A 146 -6.24 0.82 19.76
N GLY A 147 -7.21 1.53 19.18
CA GLY A 147 -7.53 1.47 17.76
C GLY A 147 -6.37 1.87 16.83
N ALA A 148 -5.49 2.76 17.30
CA ALA A 148 -4.32 3.19 16.55
C ALA A 148 -3.09 2.27 16.71
N SER A 149 -3.18 1.21 17.53
CA SER A 149 -2.08 0.26 17.71
C SER A 149 -1.94 -0.64 16.49
N LEU A 150 -0.71 -1.02 16.14
CA LEU A 150 -0.46 -2.09 15.18
C LEU A 150 -1.06 -3.41 15.73
N ILE A 151 -1.63 -4.23 14.85
CA ILE A 151 -2.23 -5.50 15.24
C ILE A 151 -1.16 -6.47 15.79
N PRO A 152 -1.50 -7.31 16.80
CA PRO A 152 -0.54 -8.22 17.44
C PRO A 152 -0.05 -9.35 16.52
N GLU A 153 -0.75 -9.65 15.43
CA GLU A 153 -0.37 -10.66 14.46
C GLU A 153 0.79 -10.21 13.57
N LEU A 154 1.02 -8.90 13.44
CA LEU A 154 2.14 -8.37 12.68
C LEU A 154 3.45 -8.62 13.43
N ASP A 155 4.46 -9.17 12.77
CA ASP A 155 5.77 -9.43 13.36
C ASP A 155 6.60 -8.14 13.46
N VAL A 156 6.23 -7.29 14.43
CA VAL A 156 6.86 -5.98 14.66
C VAL A 156 8.35 -6.10 15.01
N SER A 157 8.82 -7.26 15.46
CA SER A 157 10.23 -7.49 15.77
C SER A 157 11.16 -7.40 14.54
N LYS A 158 10.60 -7.54 13.34
CA LYS A 158 11.30 -7.41 12.06
C LYS A 158 11.17 -6.02 11.43
N ILE A 159 10.46 -5.10 12.06
CA ILE A 159 10.28 -3.75 11.54
C ILE A 159 11.44 -2.88 12.01
N ASP A 160 12.10 -2.20 11.08
CA ASP A 160 13.24 -1.34 11.39
C ASP A 160 12.77 0.03 11.92
N GLN A 161 11.69 0.58 11.36
CA GLN A 161 11.12 1.86 11.76
C GLN A 161 9.59 1.88 11.67
N ILE A 162 8.95 2.64 12.56
CA ILE A 162 7.52 2.93 12.54
C ILE A 162 7.33 4.42 12.28
N LEU A 163 6.53 4.75 11.28
CA LEU A 163 6.26 6.12 10.86
C LEU A 163 4.79 6.47 11.08
N GLU A 164 4.54 7.62 11.71
CA GLU A 164 3.19 8.13 11.98
C GLU A 164 2.80 9.16 10.92
N LYS A 165 1.61 9.02 10.34
CA LYS A 165 1.03 9.93 9.34
C LYS A 165 -0.35 10.42 9.77
N GLY A 166 -0.87 11.45 9.11
CA GLY A 166 -2.17 12.04 9.46
C GLY A 166 -2.19 12.76 10.81
N THR A 167 -1.03 13.20 11.32
CA THR A 167 -0.89 13.85 12.64
C THR A 167 -1.36 15.30 12.65
N ASN A 168 -1.39 15.95 11.49
CA ASN A 168 -1.83 17.33 11.36
C ASN A 168 -3.35 17.40 11.24
N ARG A 169 -4.03 17.99 12.23
CA ARG A 169 -5.50 18.08 12.27
C ARG A 169 -6.14 18.77 11.06
N LEU A 170 -5.40 19.56 10.29
CA LEU A 170 -5.94 20.42 9.23
C LEU A 170 -5.89 19.78 7.83
N VAL A 171 -5.17 18.67 7.64
CA VAL A 171 -4.99 18.03 6.34
C VAL A 171 -5.12 16.53 6.44
N GLU A 172 -5.78 15.92 5.47
CA GLU A 172 -5.75 14.47 5.26
C GLU A 172 -4.38 14.04 4.70
N MET A 173 -3.92 12.84 5.04
CA MET A 173 -2.65 12.27 4.58
C MET A 173 -2.74 10.74 4.44
N TYR A 174 -3.32 10.26 3.34
CA TYR A 174 -3.35 8.82 3.05
C TYR A 174 -1.96 8.27 2.76
N SER A 175 -1.16 8.99 1.97
CA SER A 175 0.20 8.57 1.62
C SER A 175 1.11 8.59 2.83
N ALA A 176 1.98 7.59 2.93
CA ALA A 176 3.07 7.59 3.88
C ALA A 176 4.14 8.65 3.62
N PHE A 177 4.13 9.32 2.47
CA PHE A 177 5.10 10.35 2.09
C PHE A 177 4.62 11.75 2.46
N TYR A 178 3.52 12.21 1.86
CA TYR A 178 3.07 13.59 1.94
C TYR A 178 1.55 13.71 2.10
N ASP A 179 1.09 14.88 2.57
CA ASP A 179 -0.29 15.28 2.34
C ASP A 179 -0.53 15.66 0.85
N PRO A 180 -1.79 15.76 0.38
CA PRO A 180 -2.10 16.05 -1.01
C PRO A 180 -1.66 17.41 -1.56
N PHE A 181 -1.28 18.38 -0.70
CA PHE A 181 -0.82 19.68 -1.15
C PHE A 181 0.60 19.65 -1.69
N THR A 182 0.90 20.56 -2.61
CA THR A 182 2.22 20.66 -3.25
C THR A 182 2.86 22.03 -3.07
N SER A 183 2.07 23.07 -2.80
CA SER A 183 2.50 24.46 -2.98
C SER A 183 2.08 25.40 -1.83
N PRO A 184 2.71 25.35 -0.65
CA PRO A 184 3.64 24.32 -0.19
C PRO A 184 2.91 23.11 0.40
N ARG A 185 3.62 21.99 0.54
CA ARG A 185 3.20 20.89 1.42
C ARG A 185 2.98 21.38 2.84
N VAL A 186 2.03 20.76 3.53
CA VAL A 186 1.70 21.06 4.93
C VAL A 186 2.31 20.01 5.87
N SER A 187 2.37 18.75 5.43
CA SER A 187 2.91 17.60 6.14
C SER A 187 3.81 16.78 5.20
N ASP A 188 4.99 16.45 5.71
CA ASP A 188 6.00 15.60 5.09
C ASP A 188 6.51 14.66 6.17
N SER A 189 6.42 13.35 5.94
CA SER A 189 6.82 12.35 6.92
C SER A 189 8.34 12.13 6.99
N GLY A 190 9.09 12.62 6.01
CA GLY A 190 10.51 12.33 5.82
C GLY A 190 10.80 10.98 5.17
N LEU A 191 9.77 10.21 4.77
CA LEU A 191 9.94 8.86 4.20
C LEU A 191 10.82 8.87 2.93
N ALA A 192 10.61 9.83 2.03
CA ALA A 192 11.43 9.94 0.81
C ALA A 192 12.92 10.11 1.13
N HIS A 193 13.24 10.94 2.12
CA HIS A 193 14.61 11.16 2.57
C HIS A 193 15.21 9.87 3.15
N MET A 194 14.46 9.20 4.03
CA MET A 194 14.86 7.95 4.68
C MET A 194 15.18 6.83 3.66
N LEU A 195 14.32 6.67 2.64
CA LEU A 195 14.54 5.71 1.56
C LEU A 195 15.78 6.06 0.71
N ARG A 196 15.98 7.35 0.41
CA ARG A 196 17.17 7.83 -0.34
C ARG A 196 18.47 7.62 0.44
N GLU A 197 18.48 7.91 1.74
CA GLU A 197 19.65 7.67 2.60
C GLU A 197 20.02 6.18 2.66
N ALA A 198 19.02 5.29 2.71
CA ALA A 198 19.21 3.85 2.63
C ALA A 198 19.59 3.35 1.21
N LYS A 199 19.65 4.25 0.22
CA LYS A 199 19.89 3.96 -1.20
C LYS A 199 18.90 2.93 -1.74
N VAL A 200 17.64 3.07 -1.35
CA VAL A 200 16.56 2.21 -1.85
C VAL A 200 16.35 2.48 -3.33
N THR A 201 16.17 1.42 -4.11
CA THR A 201 15.84 1.52 -5.54
C THR A 201 14.44 1.00 -5.84
N HIS A 202 13.96 0.06 -5.02
CA HIS A 202 12.64 -0.56 -5.18
C HIS A 202 11.84 -0.44 -3.89
N VAL A 203 10.58 -0.04 -4.00
CA VAL A 203 9.66 0.07 -2.86
C VAL A 203 8.54 -0.94 -3.04
N TYR A 204 8.47 -1.91 -2.13
CA TYR A 204 7.37 -2.87 -2.04
C TYR A 204 6.34 -2.34 -1.06
N VAL A 205 5.08 -2.23 -1.48
CA VAL A 205 3.98 -1.70 -0.67
C VAL A 205 2.93 -2.79 -0.44
N VAL A 206 2.58 -2.99 0.83
CA VAL A 206 1.58 -3.96 1.30
C VAL A 206 0.76 -3.36 2.44
N GLY A 207 -0.33 -4.02 2.86
CA GLY A 207 -1.15 -3.57 3.99
C GLY A 207 -2.49 -2.99 3.57
N LEU A 208 -2.97 -1.97 4.29
CA LEU A 208 -4.33 -1.46 4.21
C LEU A 208 -4.36 0.07 4.00
N ALA A 209 -5.38 0.64 3.38
CA ALA A 209 -6.28 -0.01 2.43
C ALA A 209 -5.70 0.08 1.01
N ALA A 210 -5.90 -0.96 0.20
CA ALA A 210 -5.36 -1.07 -1.16
C ALA A 210 -5.73 0.13 -2.06
N ASP A 211 -6.95 0.64 -1.92
CA ASP A 211 -7.55 1.74 -2.70
C ASP A 211 -7.35 3.15 -2.08
N TYR A 212 -6.70 3.24 -0.91
CA TYR A 212 -6.38 4.51 -0.24
C TYR A 212 -4.89 4.58 0.10
N CYS A 213 -4.51 4.29 1.35
CA CYS A 213 -3.16 4.50 1.86
C CYS A 213 -2.10 3.74 1.06
N VAL A 214 -2.37 2.49 0.67
CA VAL A 214 -1.46 1.69 -0.18
C VAL A 214 -1.32 2.33 -1.57
N TRP A 215 -2.43 2.68 -2.22
CA TRP A 215 -2.41 3.31 -3.53
C TRP A 215 -1.68 4.65 -3.52
N SER A 216 -2.02 5.55 -2.58
CA SER A 216 -1.38 6.87 -2.46
C SER A 216 0.11 6.74 -2.13
N THR A 217 0.48 5.82 -1.24
CA THR A 217 1.88 5.55 -0.90
C THR A 217 2.66 5.02 -2.10
N ALA A 218 2.07 4.10 -2.87
CA ALA A 218 2.70 3.57 -4.08
C ALA A 218 2.88 4.65 -5.16
N MET A 219 1.88 5.52 -5.34
CA MET A 219 1.95 6.61 -6.30
C MET A 219 3.03 7.64 -5.90
N ASP A 220 3.14 7.99 -4.62
CA ASP A 220 4.19 8.91 -4.17
C ASP A 220 5.58 8.28 -4.21
N ALA A 221 5.72 6.98 -3.92
CA ALA A 221 6.98 6.26 -4.12
C ALA A 221 7.43 6.34 -5.59
N HIS A 222 6.50 6.13 -6.52
CA HIS A 222 6.76 6.32 -7.95
C HIS A 222 7.16 7.75 -8.29
N ASN A 223 6.40 8.75 -7.82
CA ASN A 223 6.68 10.17 -8.08
C ASN A 223 8.04 10.62 -7.52
N GLU A 224 8.51 9.99 -6.44
CA GLU A 224 9.84 10.22 -5.86
C GLU A 224 10.98 9.48 -6.60
N GLY A 225 10.63 8.66 -7.61
CA GLY A 225 11.55 8.00 -8.54
C GLY A 225 11.91 6.56 -8.19
N PHE A 226 11.17 5.90 -7.30
CA PHE A 226 11.42 4.50 -6.95
C PHE A 226 10.66 3.54 -7.88
N GLU A 227 11.29 2.44 -8.28
CA GLU A 227 10.56 1.31 -8.88
C GLU A 227 9.60 0.76 -7.80
N THR A 228 8.31 0.80 -8.08
CA THR A 228 7.28 0.54 -7.06
C THR A 228 6.53 -0.74 -7.37
N VAL A 229 6.40 -1.59 -6.35
CA VAL A 229 5.74 -2.89 -6.46
C VAL A 229 4.66 -3.00 -5.39
N VAL A 230 3.41 -3.23 -5.81
CA VAL A 230 2.31 -3.56 -4.89
C VAL A 230 2.06 -5.06 -4.97
N VAL A 231 2.12 -5.76 -3.83
CA VAL A 231 1.86 -7.20 -3.78
C VAL A 231 0.37 -7.41 -3.49
N GLU A 232 -0.40 -7.76 -4.52
CA GLU A 232 -1.87 -7.70 -4.50
C GLU A 232 -2.49 -8.53 -3.37
N GLU A 233 -2.09 -9.79 -3.21
CA GLU A 233 -2.63 -10.67 -2.17
C GLU A 233 -2.23 -10.24 -0.74
N ALA A 234 -1.22 -9.39 -0.59
CA ALA A 234 -0.81 -8.80 0.68
C ALA A 234 -1.46 -7.43 0.92
N THR A 235 -2.60 -7.15 0.26
CA THR A 235 -3.40 -5.94 0.45
C THR A 235 -4.89 -6.26 0.53
N LYS A 236 -5.69 -5.37 1.14
CA LYS A 236 -7.16 -5.40 1.07
C LYS A 236 -7.74 -4.00 0.88
N PRO A 237 -8.75 -3.81 0.01
CA PRO A 237 -9.39 -2.52 -0.16
C PRO A 237 -10.55 -2.29 0.78
N VAL A 238 -10.86 -1.02 1.02
CA VAL A 238 -12.15 -0.62 1.63
C VAL A 238 -13.29 -0.93 0.65
N ASP A 239 -13.10 -0.63 -0.63
CA ASP A 239 -14.07 -0.86 -1.70
C ASP A 239 -13.41 -1.55 -2.91
N GLU A 240 -13.93 -2.72 -3.30
CA GLU A 240 -13.38 -3.50 -4.43
C GLU A 240 -13.45 -2.74 -5.76
N ASP A 241 -14.50 -1.95 -5.97
CA ASP A 241 -14.64 -1.11 -7.17
C ASP A 241 -13.64 0.06 -7.16
N GLY A 242 -13.39 0.64 -6.00
CA GLY A 242 -12.30 1.59 -5.73
C GLY A 242 -10.96 0.99 -6.11
N TRP A 243 -10.66 -0.21 -5.62
CA TRP A 243 -9.41 -0.89 -5.90
C TRP A 243 -9.20 -1.15 -7.38
N ARG A 244 -10.23 -1.61 -8.10
CA ARG A 244 -10.13 -1.85 -9.54
C ARG A 244 -9.64 -0.61 -10.29
N ARG A 245 -10.19 0.57 -9.97
CA ARG A 245 -9.76 1.86 -10.58
C ARG A 245 -8.34 2.25 -10.16
N CYS A 246 -8.02 2.12 -8.88
CA CYS A 246 -6.71 2.39 -8.33
C CYS A 246 -5.63 1.51 -8.97
N LYS A 247 -5.92 0.21 -9.13
CA LYS A 247 -5.05 -0.77 -9.79
C LYS A 247 -4.82 -0.44 -11.26
N GLU A 248 -5.87 -0.09 -12.01
CA GLU A 248 -5.75 0.36 -13.40
C GLU A 248 -4.84 1.59 -13.51
N ALA A 249 -4.97 2.56 -12.60
CA ALA A 249 -4.09 3.73 -12.56
C ALA A 249 -2.63 3.36 -12.24
N LEU A 250 -2.37 2.50 -11.25
CA LEU A 250 -1.03 2.06 -10.90
C LEU A 250 -0.33 1.36 -12.08
N VAL A 251 -1.01 0.43 -12.74
CA VAL A 251 -0.44 -0.32 -13.87
C VAL A 251 -0.24 0.56 -15.12
N GLY A 252 -0.91 1.72 -15.18
CA GLY A 252 -0.71 2.72 -16.22
C GLY A 252 0.61 3.50 -16.12
N GLU A 253 1.21 3.56 -14.93
CA GLU A 253 2.44 4.33 -14.71
C GLU A 253 3.71 3.50 -14.97
N PRO A 254 4.70 4.06 -15.68
CA PRO A 254 5.97 3.37 -15.90
C PRO A 254 6.73 3.19 -14.58
N GLY A 255 7.27 1.99 -14.34
CA GLY A 255 8.01 1.70 -13.10
C GLY A 255 7.12 1.39 -11.90
N VAL A 256 5.80 1.24 -12.10
CA VAL A 256 4.86 0.72 -11.10
C VAL A 256 4.31 -0.63 -11.54
N ARG A 257 4.28 -1.61 -10.63
CA ARG A 257 3.78 -2.96 -10.91
C ARG A 257 2.85 -3.39 -9.80
N VAL A 258 1.70 -3.94 -10.17
CA VAL A 258 0.84 -4.71 -9.24
C VAL A 258 1.05 -6.18 -9.55
N VAL A 259 1.68 -6.90 -8.62
CA VAL A 259 2.17 -8.26 -8.85
C VAL A 259 1.40 -9.26 -7.99
N ARG A 260 1.40 -10.51 -8.45
CA ARG A 260 0.87 -11.64 -7.69
C ARG A 260 1.90 -12.14 -6.68
N TRP A 261 1.44 -12.78 -5.61
CA TRP A 261 2.28 -13.44 -4.60
C TRP A 261 3.27 -14.42 -5.22
N GLU A 262 2.83 -15.17 -6.23
CA GLU A 262 3.65 -16.11 -6.97
C GLU A 262 4.38 -15.45 -8.16
N GLY A 263 4.45 -14.12 -8.22
CA GLY A 263 5.16 -13.38 -9.26
C GLY A 263 6.68 -13.48 -9.13
N GLU A 264 7.40 -13.21 -10.21
CA GLU A 264 8.88 -13.17 -10.22
C GLU A 264 9.40 -12.11 -9.24
N GLU A 265 8.71 -10.97 -9.15
CA GLU A 265 9.04 -9.84 -8.29
C GLU A 265 8.97 -10.18 -6.80
N VAL A 266 8.13 -11.14 -6.42
CA VAL A 266 8.08 -11.66 -5.04
C VAL A 266 9.10 -12.80 -4.88
N ARG A 267 9.17 -13.74 -5.82
CA ARG A 267 10.13 -14.86 -5.75
C ARG A 267 11.58 -14.41 -5.63
N ARG A 268 11.98 -13.35 -6.34
CA ARG A 268 13.35 -12.78 -6.26
C ARG A 268 13.74 -12.32 -4.86
N LEU A 269 12.77 -12.01 -3.99
CA LEU A 269 13.01 -11.63 -2.59
C LEU A 269 13.48 -12.82 -1.72
N PHE A 270 13.35 -14.05 -2.23
CA PHE A 270 13.65 -15.28 -1.52
C PHE A 270 14.55 -16.19 -2.38
N PRO A 271 15.86 -15.89 -2.50
CA PRO A 271 16.78 -16.67 -3.33
C PRO A 271 16.93 -18.15 -2.88
N GLY A 272 16.57 -18.47 -1.64
CA GLY A 272 16.47 -19.85 -1.13
C GLY A 272 15.15 -20.56 -1.43
N GLY A 273 14.25 -19.94 -2.20
CA GLY A 273 12.88 -20.40 -2.45
C GLY A 273 11.87 -19.71 -1.54
N LEU A 274 10.68 -19.43 -2.09
CA LEU A 274 9.55 -18.92 -1.33
C LEU A 274 8.96 -20.07 -0.50
N VAL A 275 8.99 -19.95 0.83
CA VAL A 275 8.30 -20.92 1.69
C VAL A 275 6.80 -20.71 1.48
N THR A 276 6.13 -21.66 0.84
CA THR A 276 4.68 -21.61 0.64
C THR A 276 3.99 -21.83 1.99
N THR A 277 3.53 -20.78 2.64
CA THR A 277 2.49 -20.91 3.68
C THR A 277 1.20 -21.33 3.00
N THR A 278 0.80 -22.59 3.18
CA THR A 278 -0.55 -23.05 2.81
C THR A 278 -1.56 -22.25 3.63
N VAL A 279 -2.29 -21.34 2.97
CA VAL A 279 -3.52 -20.79 3.54
C VAL A 279 -4.53 -21.94 3.51
N GLY A 280 -4.82 -22.52 4.68
CA GLY A 280 -5.81 -23.58 4.79
C GLY A 280 -7.16 -23.09 4.26
N ALA A 281 -7.65 -23.71 3.19
CA ALA A 281 -9.06 -23.69 2.89
C ALA A 281 -9.78 -24.31 4.10
N GLY A 282 -10.74 -23.59 4.67
CA GLY A 282 -11.59 -24.13 5.73
C GLY A 282 -12.24 -25.41 5.22
N ASN A 283 -12.11 -26.49 6.00
CA ASN A 283 -12.81 -27.73 5.72
C ASN A 283 -14.31 -27.49 5.81
N ASP A 284 -15.01 -27.92 4.77
CA ASP A 284 -16.45 -28.11 4.73
C ASP A 284 -16.91 -28.92 5.96
N GLU A 285 -18.04 -28.49 6.53
CA GLU A 285 -18.72 -29.16 7.63
C GLU A 285 -19.02 -30.62 7.27
N GLU A 286 -18.37 -31.54 7.97
CA GLU A 286 -18.80 -32.94 8.06
C GLU A 286 -20.12 -32.96 8.84
N VAL A 287 -21.23 -33.13 8.11
CA VAL A 287 -22.53 -33.46 8.69
C VAL A 287 -22.41 -34.86 9.30
N VAL A 288 -22.36 -34.92 10.63
CA VAL A 288 -22.53 -36.16 11.38
C VAL A 288 -24.03 -36.42 11.48
N GLU A 289 -24.52 -37.44 10.78
CA GLU A 289 -25.84 -38.03 11.00
C GLU A 289 -25.80 -38.73 12.37
N GLU A 290 -26.57 -38.22 13.34
CA GLU A 290 -26.87 -38.96 14.58
C GLU A 290 -28.01 -39.95 14.29
N GLU A 291 -27.72 -41.25 14.37
CA GLU A 291 -28.71 -42.32 14.47
C GLU A 291 -29.35 -42.27 15.87
N GLU A 292 -30.64 -41.94 15.95
CA GLU A 292 -31.44 -42.16 17.17
C GLU A 292 -31.80 -43.65 17.27
N GLU A 293 -31.18 -44.35 18.22
CA GLU A 293 -31.61 -45.67 18.70
C GLU A 293 -32.92 -45.54 19.51
N GLU A 294 -33.99 -46.16 19.00
CA GLU A 294 -35.16 -46.54 19.77
C GLU A 294 -34.79 -47.62 20.80
N GLU A 295 -35.04 -47.42 22.10
CA GLU A 295 -35.62 -48.47 22.96
C GLU A 295 -36.14 -47.95 24.33
N LYS A 296 -37.41 -48.30 24.59
CA LYS A 296 -38.05 -48.65 25.88
C LYS A 296 -38.25 -47.55 26.94
N ILE A 297 -39.52 -47.14 27.13
CA ILE A 297 -40.51 -47.69 28.10
C ILE A 297 -41.89 -47.09 27.80
#